data_AF-A0A951B0G6-F1
#
_entry.id   AF-A0A951B0G6-F1
#
_cell.length_a   1.000
_cell.length_b   1.000
_cell.length_c   1.000
_cell.angle_alpha   90.00
_cell.angle_beta   90.00
_cell.angle_gamma   90.00
#
_symmetry.space_group_name_H-M   'P 1'
#
loop_
_entity.id
_entity.type
_entity.pdbx_description
1 polymer ?
#
loop_
_entity_poly.entity_id
_entity_poly.type
_entity_poly.pdbx_seq_one_letter_code
_entity_poly.pdbx_strand_id
1 'polypeptide(L)' 'MPLYIKDDWTADLVAQLARVQGVSKQDAVRLAVQAALERAAEAVPLRERLAALRKARPLPPQTGKVADKAFFDALSGDPS' A
#
# COMPACT_ATOMS: atom_id res chain seq x y z
N MET A 1 -12.17 -15.30 -22.48
CA MET A 1 -13.25 -16.18 -22.00
C MET A 1 -14.12 -15.40 -21.03
N PRO A 2 -15.46 -15.50 -21.11
CA PRO A 2 -16.35 -14.85 -20.16
C PRO A 2 -16.25 -15.52 -18.79
N LEU A 3 -16.22 -14.72 -17.72
CA LEU A 3 -16.28 -15.23 -16.36
C LEU A 3 -17.68 -15.81 -16.07
N TYR A 4 -17.75 -17.10 -15.72
CA TYR A 4 -18.99 -17.76 -15.31
C TYR A 4 -19.03 -17.93 -13.79
N ILE A 5 -20.10 -17.46 -13.17
CA ILE A 5 -20.36 -17.59 -11.73
C ILE A 5 -21.60 -18.47 -11.59
N LYS A 6 -21.42 -19.63 -10.95
CA LYS A 6 -22.49 -20.63 -10.78
C LYS A 6 -23.45 -20.27 -9.63
N ASP A 7 -22.96 -19.57 -8.64
CA ASP A 7 -23.73 -19.17 -7.46
C ASP A 7 -24.56 -17.91 -7.77
N ASP A 8 -25.88 -18.04 -7.68
CA ASP A 8 -26.82 -16.97 -8.05
C ASP A 8 -26.64 -15.72 -7.18
N TRP A 9 -26.42 -15.91 -5.88
CA TRP A 9 -26.18 -14.82 -4.95
C TRP A 9 -24.94 -14.00 -5.31
N THR A 10 -23.83 -14.68 -5.60
CA THR A 10 -22.58 -14.04 -6.05
C THR A 10 -22.77 -13.37 -7.41
N ALA A 11 -23.52 -13.98 -8.32
CA ALA A 11 -23.82 -13.40 -9.63
C ALA A 11 -24.62 -12.09 -9.52
N ASP A 12 -25.55 -12.00 -8.56
CA ASP A 12 -26.32 -10.79 -8.26
C ASP A 12 -25.45 -9.69 -7.65
N LEU A 13 -24.59 -10.03 -6.70
CA LEU A 13 -23.64 -9.08 -6.12
C LEU A 13 -22.70 -8.49 -7.19
N VAL A 14 -22.17 -9.33 -8.08
CA VAL A 14 -21.32 -8.88 -9.18
C VAL A 14 -22.12 -8.03 -10.18
N ALA A 15 -23.38 -8.38 -10.45
CA ALA A 15 -24.24 -7.57 -11.30
C ALA A 15 -24.52 -6.19 -10.70
N GLN A 16 -24.75 -6.11 -9.39
CA GLN A 16 -24.94 -4.85 -8.68
C GLN A 16 -23.67 -4.00 -8.71
N LEU A 17 -22.51 -4.61 -8.43
CA LEU A 17 -21.23 -3.91 -8.47
C LEU A 17 -20.94 -3.34 -9.87
N ALA A 18 -21.17 -4.15 -10.91
CA ALA A 18 -21.00 -3.74 -12.30
C ALA A 18 -21.91 -2.56 -12.67
N ARG A 19 -23.17 -2.56 -12.22
CA ARG A 19 -24.11 -1.45 -12.43
C ARG A 19 -23.65 -0.18 -11.74
N VAL A 20 -23.22 -0.27 -10.48
CA VAL A 20 -22.74 0.89 -9.71
C VAL A 20 -21.49 1.50 -10.34
N GLN A 21 -20.58 0.66 -10.85
CA GLN A 21 -19.33 1.09 -11.47
C GLN A 21 -19.48 1.46 -12.95
N GLY A 22 -20.60 1.13 -13.61
CA GLY A 22 -20.82 1.37 -15.03
C GLY A 22 -19.91 0.51 -15.95
N VAL A 23 -19.52 -0.67 -15.50
CA VAL A 23 -18.59 -1.57 -16.23
C VAL A 23 -19.21 -2.95 -16.48
N SER A 24 -18.52 -3.81 -17.24
CA SER A 24 -18.96 -5.19 -17.43
C SER A 24 -18.84 -6.01 -16.13
N LYS A 25 -19.62 -7.09 -15.99
CA LYS A 25 -19.51 -8.02 -14.83
C LYS A 25 -18.09 -8.55 -14.64
N GLN A 26 -17.42 -8.86 -15.75
CA GLN A 26 -16.05 -9.36 -15.74
C GLN A 26 -15.05 -8.28 -15.29
N ASP A 27 -15.24 -7.03 -15.74
CA ASP A 27 -14.41 -5.91 -15.30
C ASP A 27 -14.63 -5.57 -13.83
N ALA A 28 -15.88 -5.60 -13.36
CA ALA A 28 -16.21 -5.39 -11.96
C ALA A 28 -15.48 -6.39 -11.06
N VAL A 29 -15.48 -7.68 -11.42
CA VAL A 29 -14.73 -8.71 -10.67
C VAL A 29 -13.23 -8.45 -10.75
N ARG A 30 -12.69 -8.17 -11.93
CA ARG A 30 -11.26 -7.90 -12.10
C ARG A 30 -10.79 -6.74 -11.21
N LEU A 31 -11.52 -5.62 -11.24
CA LEU A 31 -11.21 -4.43 -10.45
C LEU A 31 -11.35 -4.71 -8.95
N ALA A 32 -12.41 -5.41 -8.53
CA ALA A 32 -12.62 -5.75 -7.12
C ALA A 32 -11.51 -6.65 -6.56
N VAL A 33 -11.12 -7.68 -7.32
CA VAL A 33 -10.05 -8.60 -6.96
C VAL A 33 -8.71 -7.87 -6.91
N GLN A 34 -8.41 -7.03 -7.91
CA GLN A 34 -7.21 -6.23 -7.92
C GLN A 34 -7.11 -5.34 -6.68
N ALA A 35 -8.16 -4.58 -6.37
CA ALA A 35 -8.18 -3.69 -5.21
C ALA A 35 -8.07 -4.47 -3.88
N ALA A 36 -8.65 -5.68 -3.80
CA ALA A 36 -8.51 -6.54 -2.63
C ALA A 36 -7.07 -7.05 -2.44
N LEU A 37 -6.42 -7.44 -3.54
CA LEU A 37 -5.01 -7.86 -3.53
C LEU A 37 -4.08 -6.69 -3.19
N GLU A 38 -4.33 -5.51 -3.72
CA GLU A 38 -3.58 -4.29 -3.37
C GLU A 38 -3.71 -3.97 -1.88
N ARG A 39 -4.93 -3.97 -1.32
CA ARG A 39 -5.12 -3.78 0.13
C ARG A 39 -4.42 -4.84 0.97
N ALA A 40 -4.44 -6.10 0.53
CA ALA A 40 -3.73 -7.19 1.22
C ALA A 40 -2.21 -7.03 1.13
N ALA A 41 -1.69 -6.52 0.01
CA ALA A 41 -0.27 -6.19 -0.15
C ALA A 41 0.14 -4.94 0.63
N GLU A 42 -0.75 -3.95 0.78
CA GLU A 42 -0.52 -2.78 1.62
C GLU A 42 -0.58 -3.10 3.11
N ALA A 43 -1.29 -4.17 3.49
CA ALA A 43 -1.33 -4.70 4.84
C ALA A 43 0.01 -5.34 5.28
N VAL A 44 1.04 -5.37 4.42
CA VAL A 44 2.42 -5.67 4.85
C VAL A 44 2.77 -4.75 6.02
N PRO A 45 3.06 -5.31 7.21
CA PRO A 45 3.35 -4.52 8.40
C PRO A 45 4.40 -3.44 8.11
N LEU A 46 4.23 -2.25 8.70
CA LEU A 46 5.17 -1.13 8.52
C LEU A 46 6.63 -1.56 8.72
N ARG A 47 6.87 -2.49 9.67
CA ARG A 47 8.17 -3.09 9.94
C ARG A 47 8.77 -3.83 8.74
N GLU A 48 7.96 -4.61 8.02
CA GLU A 48 8.40 -5.34 6.84
C GLU A 48 8.64 -4.40 5.65
N ARG A 49 7.80 -3.38 5.48
CA ARG A 49 8.02 -2.30 4.49
C ARG A 49 9.33 -1.54 4.75
N LEU A 50 9.60 -1.18 6.00
CA LEU A 50 10.85 -0.54 6.43
C LEU A 50 12.07 -1.45 6.24
N ALA A 51 11.93 -2.75 6.53
CA ALA A 51 12.99 -3.72 6.32
C ALA A 51 13.35 -3.85 4.84
N ALA A 52 12.34 -3.95 3.95
CA ALA A 52 12.54 -3.98 2.51
C ALA A 52 13.23 -2.69 2.01
N LEU A 53 12.81 -1.51 2.51
CA LEU A 53 13.43 -0.23 2.17
C LEU A 53 14.89 -0.16 2.62
N ARG A 54 15.21 -0.58 3.86
CA ARG A 54 16.60 -0.65 4.38
C ARG A 54 17.46 -1.64 3.61
N LYS A 55 16.88 -2.72 3.09
CA LYS A 55 17.60 -3.68 2.23
C LYS A 55 17.89 -3.08 0.85
N ALA A 56 16.93 -2.38 0.25
CA ALA A 56 17.08 -1.76 -1.06
C ALA A 56 17.97 -0.50 -1.03
N ARG A 57 17.97 0.23 0.08
CA ARG A 57 18.78 1.44 0.30
C ARG A 57 19.43 1.34 1.69
N PRO A 58 20.61 0.71 1.77
CA PRO A 58 21.36 0.62 3.02
C PRO A 58 21.65 2.01 3.57
N LEU A 59 21.59 2.14 4.90
CA LEU A 59 22.03 3.38 5.53
C LEU A 59 23.53 3.59 5.26
N PRO A 60 23.96 4.85 5.08
CA PRO A 60 25.38 5.15 5.04
C PRO A 60 26.06 4.67 6.32
N PRO A 61 27.39 4.38 6.28
CA PRO A 61 28.14 3.99 7.45
C PRO A 61 27.94 4.99 8.59
N GLN A 62 27.91 4.49 9.83
CA GLN A 62 27.76 5.33 11.01
C GLN A 62 28.85 6.39 10.99
N THR A 63 28.45 7.65 11.00
CA THR A 63 29.36 8.79 10.85
C THR A 63 30.22 9.03 12.08
N GLY A 64 29.96 8.31 13.19
CA GLY A 64 30.64 8.50 14.48
C GLY A 64 30.39 9.85 15.13
N LYS A 65 29.61 10.73 14.48
CA LYS A 65 29.24 12.05 14.99
C LYS A 65 27.98 11.88 15.83
N VAL A 66 28.11 12.16 17.12
CA VAL A 66 26.94 12.32 17.99
C VAL A 66 26.27 13.61 17.54
N ALA A 67 25.05 13.51 17.02
CA ALA A 67 24.20 14.68 16.83
C ALA A 67 23.75 15.12 18.22
N ASP A 68 24.58 15.97 18.85
CA ASP A 68 24.28 16.56 20.13
C ASP A 68 23.22 17.66 19.97
N LYS A 69 22.67 18.13 21.09
CA LYS A 69 21.66 19.18 21.10
C LYS A 69 22.15 20.45 20.39
N ALA A 70 23.45 20.77 20.50
CA ALA A 70 24.05 21.93 19.82
C ALA A 70 24.01 21.80 18.28
N PHE A 71 24.17 20.59 17.73
CA PHE A 71 23.99 20.33 16.29
C PHE A 71 22.56 20.58 15.82
N PHE A 72 21.55 20.17 16.61
CA PHE A 72 20.16 20.40 16.26
C PHE A 72 19.75 21.86 16.44
N ASP A 73 20.21 22.53 17.50
CA ASP A 73 19.95 23.95 17.75
C ASP A 73 20.53 24.83 16.62
N ALA A 74 21.71 24.47 16.09
CA ALA A 74 22.31 25.13 14.92
C ALA A 74 21.55 24.88 13.60
N LEU A 75 20.84 23.76 13.48
CA LEU A 75 20.02 23.43 12.30
C LEU A 75 18.63 24.07 12.35
N SER A 76 18.04 24.22 13.54
CA SER A 76 16.72 24.81 13.73
C SER A 76 16.73 26.34 13.67
N GLY A 77 17.92 26.97 13.65
CA GLY A 77 18.05 28.43 13.59
C GLY A 77 17.60 29.13 14.87
N ASP A 78 17.37 28.39 15.95
CA ASP A 78 16.97 28.92 17.26
C ASP A 78 18.17 28.78 18.22
N PRO A 79 18.97 29.84 18.40
CA PRO A 79 19.97 29.85 19.46
C PRO A 79 19.23 29.96 20.80
N SER A 80 19.43 28.98 21.68
CA SER A 80 19.05 29.09 23.10
C SER A 80 19.99 30.04 23.83
#